data_AF-A0A5B7CRP8-F1
#
_entry.id   AF-A0A5B7CRP8-F1
#
_cell.length_a   1.000
_cell.length_b   1.000
_cell.length_c   1.000
_cell.angle_alpha   90.00
_cell.angle_beta   90.00
_cell.angle_gamma   90.00
#
_symmetry.space_group_name_H-M   'P 1'
#
loop_
_entity.id
_entity.type
_entity.pdbx_description
1 polymer ?
#
loop_
_entity_poly.entity_id
_entity_poly.type
_entity_poly.pdbx_seq_one_letter_code
_entity_poly.pdbx_strand_id
1 'polypeptide(L)'
;MSFFTPLQRDVTDNCLVSVCHFGDELYAMTETNVMRRIDPETLETVGEKTNLEEYLIAVNTATAHPHVDPDGTVYNMGSSFAAKGGPQYYIVKFPPPAVVDGKKKSSLDQAKVVSNIPCEKKLQPSYYHSFGITENYFIFVEQPYVLNLKNFLLNAFLGKSFLASMEWHSKKKVCGTITSL
;
A
#
# COMPACT_ATOMS: atom_id res chain seq x y z
N MET A 1 -3.13 -17.42 -14.10
CA MET A 1 -1.70 -17.74 -14.24
C MET A 1 -1.05 -17.46 -12.91
N SER A 2 -0.55 -18.49 -12.22
CA SER A 2 0.16 -18.32 -10.94
C SER A 2 1.58 -17.89 -11.26
N PHE A 3 1.92 -16.64 -10.94
CA PHE A 3 3.31 -16.20 -10.97
C PHE A 3 3.97 -16.75 -9.70
N PHE A 4 4.92 -17.66 -9.87
CA PHE A 4 5.89 -18.02 -8.84
C PHE A 4 6.46 -16.70 -8.30
N THR A 5 6.07 -16.31 -7.09
CA THR A 5 6.58 -15.12 -6.42
C THR A 5 7.51 -15.63 -5.32
N PRO A 6 8.84 -15.66 -5.52
CA PRO A 6 9.80 -16.16 -4.53
C PRO A 6 9.85 -15.32 -3.23
N LEU A 7 8.93 -14.36 -3.07
CA LEU A 7 8.76 -13.46 -1.93
C LEU A 7 7.60 -13.87 -1.01
N GLN A 8 7.00 -15.06 -1.18
CA GLN A 8 5.98 -15.60 -0.28
C GLN A 8 6.60 -16.05 1.05
N ARG A 9 7.29 -15.11 1.72
CA ARG A 9 7.54 -15.15 3.15
C ARG A 9 6.30 -14.58 3.84
N ASP A 10 6.01 -15.05 5.04
CA ASP A 10 5.10 -14.32 5.93
C ASP A 10 5.70 -12.94 6.19
N VAL A 11 5.19 -11.94 5.45
CA VAL A 11 5.42 -10.53 5.73
C VAL A 11 4.84 -10.24 7.10
N THR A 12 5.48 -9.35 7.85
CA THR A 12 5.03 -9.00 9.20
C THR A 12 3.61 -8.43 9.15
N ASP A 13 2.81 -8.85 10.11
CA ASP A 13 1.46 -8.39 10.40
C ASP A 13 1.42 -7.53 11.68
N ASN A 14 2.58 -7.08 12.16
CA ASN A 14 2.71 -6.19 13.30
C ASN A 14 2.21 -4.79 12.91
N CYS A 15 0.90 -4.59 13.05
CA CYS A 15 0.15 -3.41 12.64
C CYS A 15 0.22 -2.28 13.69
N LEU A 16 1.44 -1.83 14.01
CA LEU A 16 1.70 -0.89 15.11
C LEU A 16 1.73 0.60 14.74
N VAL A 17 1.46 0.97 13.49
CA VAL A 17 1.73 2.34 13.00
C VAL A 17 0.52 3.26 13.17
N SER A 18 -0.67 2.82 12.74
CA SER A 18 -1.88 3.63 12.79
C SER A 18 -3.14 2.76 12.76
N VAL A 19 -4.30 3.41 12.90
CA VAL A 19 -5.61 2.81 12.69
C VAL A 19 -6.43 3.67 11.73
N CYS A 20 -7.27 3.05 10.89
CA CYS A 20 -8.17 3.75 9.99
C CYS A 20 -9.46 2.96 9.75
N HIS A 21 -10.59 3.67 9.65
CA HIS A 21 -11.84 3.08 9.21
C HIS A 21 -11.85 2.89 7.69
N PHE A 22 -12.30 1.71 7.26
CA PHE A 22 -12.67 1.41 5.88
C PHE A 22 -14.15 1.05 5.89
N GLY A 23 -15.00 2.08 5.80
CA GLY A 23 -16.44 1.92 6.05
C GLY A 23 -16.73 1.72 7.53
N ASP A 24 -17.52 0.68 7.85
CA ASP A 24 -17.89 0.28 9.21
C ASP A 24 -16.78 -0.50 9.95
N GLU A 25 -15.67 -0.80 9.29
CA GLU A 25 -14.62 -1.68 9.81
C GLU A 25 -13.35 -0.89 10.16
N LEU A 26 -12.85 -1.05 11.39
CA LEU A 26 -11.61 -0.43 11.86
C LEU A 26 -10.42 -1.37 11.66
N TYR A 27 -9.35 -0.85 11.04
CA TYR A 27 -8.14 -1.60 10.76
C TYR A 27 -6.93 -0.96 11.43
N ALA A 28 -6.15 -1.75 12.15
CA ALA A 28 -4.77 -1.44 12.49
C ALA A 28 -3.87 -1.72 11.28
N MET A 29 -2.89 -0.85 11.06
CA MET A 29 -2.05 -0.84 9.86
C MET A 29 -0.56 -0.76 10.18
N THR A 30 0.22 -1.30 9.27
CA THR A 30 1.66 -1.07 9.11
C THR A 30 1.91 -0.74 7.63
N GLU A 31 3.13 -0.87 7.13
CA GLU A 31 3.49 -0.52 5.74
C GLU A 31 3.63 -1.74 4.81
N THR A 32 3.11 -2.90 5.23
CA THR A 32 2.99 -4.09 4.38
C THR A 32 1.64 -4.10 3.66
N ASN A 33 1.35 -5.18 2.93
CA ASN A 33 0.02 -5.47 2.38
C ASN A 33 -0.93 -6.12 3.40
N VAL A 34 -0.52 -6.28 4.67
CA VAL A 34 -1.32 -6.92 5.72
C VAL A 34 -1.87 -5.88 6.67
N MET A 35 -3.17 -5.98 6.97
CA MET A 35 -3.87 -5.21 7.99
C MET A 35 -4.54 -6.14 9.01
N ARG A 36 -4.84 -5.61 10.19
CA ARG A 36 -5.55 -6.33 11.25
C ARG A 36 -6.83 -5.60 11.59
N ARG A 37 -7.98 -6.24 11.39
CA ARG A 37 -9.27 -5.69 11.83
C ARG A 37 -9.32 -5.71 13.36
N ILE A 38 -9.77 -4.62 13.95
CA ILE A 38 -9.94 -4.47 15.39
C ILE A 38 -11.37 -4.01 15.71
N ASP A 39 -11.90 -4.47 16.83
CA ASP A 39 -13.14 -3.93 17.39
C ASP A 39 -12.84 -2.60 18.10
N PRO A 40 -13.49 -1.48 17.74
CA PRO A 40 -13.21 -0.18 18.34
C PRO A 40 -13.63 -0.06 19.81
N GLU A 41 -14.55 -0.90 20.29
CA GLU A 41 -15.06 -0.88 21.67
C GLU A 41 -14.24 -1.80 22.58
N THR A 42 -13.92 -3.01 22.11
CA THR A 42 -13.21 -4.02 22.93
C THR A 42 -11.69 -4.03 22.71
N LEU A 43 -11.22 -3.45 21.60
CA LEU A 43 -9.82 -3.51 21.13
C LEU A 43 -9.34 -4.92 20.78
N GLU A 44 -10.23 -5.90 20.72
CA GLU A 44 -9.91 -7.26 20.30
C GLU A 44 -9.67 -7.34 18.79
N THR A 45 -8.76 -8.23 18.37
CA THR A 45 -8.56 -8.52 16.94
C THR A 45 -9.73 -9.34 16.42
N VAL A 46 -10.33 -8.90 15.31
CA VAL A 46 -11.50 -9.53 14.71
C VAL A 46 -11.06 -10.39 13.53
N GLY A 47 -11.14 -11.71 13.68
CA GLY A 47 -10.87 -12.67 12.61
C GLY A 47 -9.40 -12.77 12.20
N GLU A 48 -9.17 -13.27 10.99
CA GLU A 48 -7.84 -13.50 10.42
C GLU A 48 -7.19 -12.21 9.87
N LYS A 49 -5.90 -12.29 9.56
CA LYS A 49 -5.18 -11.19 8.92
C LYS A 49 -5.82 -10.85 7.57
N THR A 50 -6.00 -9.56 7.27
CA THR A 50 -6.53 -9.09 5.99
C THR A 50 -5.38 -8.79 5.06
N ASN A 51 -5.31 -9.48 3.92
CA ASN A 51 -4.30 -9.25 2.90
C ASN A 51 -4.87 -8.43 1.73
N LEU A 52 -4.31 -7.24 1.50
CA LEU A 52 -4.73 -6.36 0.41
C LEU A 52 -4.57 -7.00 -0.99
N GLU A 53 -3.67 -7.99 -1.15
CA GLU A 53 -3.50 -8.72 -2.42
C GLU A 53 -4.73 -9.55 -2.82
N GLU A 54 -5.62 -9.88 -1.87
CA GLU A 54 -6.88 -10.58 -2.15
C GLU A 54 -7.89 -9.68 -2.85
N TYR A 55 -7.77 -8.36 -2.66
CA TYR A 55 -8.68 -7.34 -3.20
C TYR A 55 -8.07 -6.56 -4.37
N LEU A 56 -6.74 -6.42 -4.38
CA LEU A 56 -5.99 -5.58 -5.32
C LEU A 56 -4.86 -6.38 -5.94
N ILE A 57 -4.84 -6.43 -7.27
CA ILE A 57 -3.77 -7.14 -7.98
C ILE A 57 -2.45 -6.39 -7.79
N ALA A 58 -1.47 -7.10 -7.22
CA ALA A 58 -0.06 -6.73 -7.17
C ALA A 58 0.30 -5.51 -6.30
N VAL A 59 -0.43 -5.22 -5.22
CA VAL A 59 0.00 -4.24 -4.20
C VAL A 59 0.85 -4.96 -3.14
N ASN A 60 2.17 -4.74 -3.17
CA ASN A 60 3.11 -5.38 -2.25
C ASN A 60 3.26 -4.61 -0.92
N THR A 61 3.09 -3.30 -0.95
CA THR A 61 3.10 -2.42 0.23
C THR A 61 2.00 -1.38 0.09
N ALA A 62 1.44 -0.91 1.20
CA ALA A 62 0.55 0.24 1.27
C ALA A 62 0.96 1.10 2.47
N THR A 63 0.72 2.41 2.42
CA THR A 63 1.05 3.25 3.58
C THR A 63 0.09 3.00 4.75
N ALA A 64 0.54 3.30 5.96
CA ALA A 64 -0.32 3.40 7.13
C ALA A 64 -1.02 4.78 7.24
N HIS A 65 -0.97 5.61 6.20
CA HIS A 65 -1.49 6.99 6.19
C HIS A 65 -2.47 7.21 5.04
N PRO A 66 -3.60 6.49 5.03
CA PRO A 66 -4.65 6.77 4.08
C PRO A 66 -5.29 8.14 4.34
N HIS A 67 -5.83 8.73 3.28
CA HIS A 67 -6.71 9.90 3.36
C HIS A 67 -8.16 9.46 3.33
N VAL A 68 -9.01 10.14 4.10
CA VAL A 68 -10.45 9.85 4.19
C VAL A 68 -11.22 11.09 3.75
N ASP A 69 -12.02 10.95 2.70
CA ASP A 69 -12.93 11.99 2.24
C ASP A 69 -14.17 12.09 3.13
N PRO A 70 -14.88 13.24 3.14
CA PRO A 70 -16.09 13.42 3.93
C PRO A 70 -17.23 12.43 3.64
N ASP A 71 -17.25 11.82 2.45
CA ASP A 71 -18.23 10.80 2.07
C ASP A 71 -17.88 9.40 2.62
N GLY A 72 -16.72 9.26 3.29
CA GLY A 72 -16.21 8.00 3.81
C GLY A 72 -15.34 7.21 2.81
N THR A 73 -15.10 7.74 1.62
CA THR A 73 -14.13 7.17 0.68
C THR A 73 -12.73 7.25 1.27
N VAL A 74 -12.01 6.14 1.25
CA VAL A 74 -10.62 6.09 1.67
C VAL A 74 -9.71 6.01 0.45
N TYR A 75 -8.66 6.83 0.39
CA TYR A 75 -7.58 6.72 -0.58
C TYR A 75 -6.30 6.31 0.12
N ASN A 76 -5.58 5.35 -0.44
CA ASN A 76 -4.25 4.98 0.05
C ASN A 76 -3.27 4.84 -1.11
N MET A 77 -1.98 4.95 -0.83
CA MET A 77 -0.92 4.76 -1.78
C MET A 77 -0.17 3.46 -1.51
N GLY A 78 0.05 2.66 -2.54
CA GLY A 78 0.76 1.39 -2.45
C GLY A 78 1.76 1.17 -3.58
N SER A 79 2.70 0.24 -3.40
CA SER A 79 3.71 -0.08 -4.40
C SER A 79 3.52 -1.47 -4.97
N SER A 80 3.80 -1.62 -6.26
CA SER A 80 3.96 -2.90 -6.93
C SER A 80 5.39 -3.01 -7.45
N PHE A 81 6.14 -4.02 -7.01
CA PHE A 81 7.54 -4.21 -7.43
C PHE A 81 7.68 -5.09 -8.67
N ALA A 82 6.64 -5.86 -9.02
CA ALA A 82 6.66 -6.83 -10.12
C ALA A 82 5.69 -6.48 -11.28
N ALA A 83 5.18 -5.24 -11.33
CA ALA A 83 4.29 -4.80 -12.40
C ALA A 83 4.97 -4.85 -13.79
N LYS A 84 4.16 -5.09 -14.84
CA LYS A 84 4.63 -5.12 -16.22
C LYS A 84 5.21 -3.75 -16.61
N GLY A 85 6.52 -3.71 -16.87
CA GLY A 85 7.23 -2.47 -17.20
C GLY A 85 8.13 -1.94 -16.08
N GLY A 86 8.07 -2.53 -14.88
CA GLY A 86 8.85 -2.16 -13.70
C GLY A 86 7.96 -1.67 -12.54
N PRO A 87 8.57 -1.30 -11.41
CA PRO A 87 7.84 -0.87 -10.22
C PRO A 87 6.88 0.30 -10.49
N GLN A 88 5.70 0.22 -9.88
CA GLN A 88 4.64 1.23 -9.97
C GLN A 88 4.22 1.64 -8.57
N TYR A 89 3.87 2.92 -8.42
CA TYR A 89 3.12 3.38 -7.26
C TYR A 89 1.66 3.55 -7.67
N TYR A 90 0.74 3.00 -6.89
CA TYR A 90 -0.69 3.04 -7.14
C TYR A 90 -1.39 3.90 -6.11
N ILE A 91 -2.34 4.70 -6.58
CA ILE A 91 -3.38 5.26 -5.72
C ILE A 91 -4.58 4.32 -5.78
N VAL A 92 -5.00 3.87 -4.60
CA VAL A 92 -6.08 2.92 -4.41
C VAL A 92 -7.23 3.64 -3.73
N LYS A 93 -8.43 3.48 -4.29
CA LYS A 93 -9.69 3.96 -3.74
C LYS A 93 -10.45 2.81 -3.09
N PHE A 94 -10.95 3.04 -1.89
CA PHE A 94 -11.85 2.17 -1.14
C PHE A 94 -13.15 2.94 -0.88
N PRO A 95 -14.20 2.73 -1.70
CA PRO A 95 -15.49 3.38 -1.51
C PRO A 95 -16.17 2.96 -0.20
N PRO A 96 -17.15 3.74 0.32
CA PRO A 96 -18.00 3.28 1.42
C PRO A 96 -18.72 1.96 1.10
N PRO A 97 -19.13 1.18 2.12
CA PRO A 97 -19.91 -0.03 1.92
C PRO A 97 -21.21 0.26 1.14
N ALA A 98 -21.52 -0.58 0.16
CA ALA A 98 -22.66 -0.39 -0.72
C ALA A 98 -23.33 -1.72 -1.07
N VAL A 99 -24.58 -1.65 -1.54
CA VAL A 99 -25.28 -2.81 -2.13
C VAL A 99 -25.06 -2.78 -3.64
N VAL A 100 -24.30 -3.74 -4.14
CA VAL A 100 -24.00 -3.92 -5.57
C VAL A 100 -24.60 -5.25 -6.01
N ASP A 101 -25.44 -5.22 -7.04
CA ASP A 101 -26.15 -6.41 -7.56
C ASP A 101 -26.91 -7.20 -6.47
N GLY A 102 -27.54 -6.47 -5.53
CA GLY A 102 -28.30 -7.05 -4.42
C GLY A 102 -27.45 -7.64 -3.29
N LYS A 103 -26.12 -7.50 -3.32
CA LYS A 103 -25.19 -7.99 -2.29
C LYS A 103 -24.52 -6.82 -1.57
N LYS A 104 -24.48 -6.86 -0.23
CA LYS A 104 -23.66 -5.93 0.57
C LYS A 104 -22.19 -6.21 0.27
N LYS A 105 -21.45 -5.17 -0.13
CA LYS A 105 -20.00 -5.20 -0.33
C LYS A 105 -19.33 -4.29 0.68
N SER A 106 -18.24 -4.77 1.29
CA SER A 106 -17.38 -3.95 2.15
C SER A 106 -16.63 -2.90 1.33
N SER A 107 -15.92 -1.99 2.00
CA SER A 107 -15.00 -1.06 1.33
C SER A 107 -13.86 -1.79 0.61
N LEU A 108 -13.35 -2.89 1.18
CA LEU A 108 -12.27 -3.69 0.59
C LEU A 108 -12.74 -4.46 -0.64
N ASP A 109 -13.96 -5.03 -0.63
CA ASP A 109 -14.54 -5.73 -1.79
C ASP A 109 -14.72 -4.84 -3.03
N GLN A 110 -14.69 -3.53 -2.82
CA GLN A 110 -14.87 -2.49 -3.84
C GLN A 110 -13.55 -1.75 -4.16
N ALA A 111 -12.43 -2.19 -3.58
CA ALA A 111 -11.14 -1.55 -3.75
C ALA A 111 -10.72 -1.54 -5.23
N LYS A 112 -10.21 -0.40 -5.70
CA LYS A 112 -9.72 -0.25 -7.08
C LYS A 112 -8.55 0.71 -7.19
N VAL A 113 -7.63 0.43 -8.10
CA VAL A 113 -6.58 1.38 -8.49
C VAL A 113 -7.22 2.49 -9.34
N VAL A 114 -7.03 3.74 -8.94
CA VAL A 114 -7.56 4.93 -9.64
C VAL A 114 -6.47 5.75 -10.33
N SER A 115 -5.21 5.60 -9.91
CA SER A 115 -4.07 6.26 -10.55
C SER A 115 -2.82 5.40 -10.40
N ASN A 116 -1.89 5.51 -11.35
CA ASN A 116 -0.59 4.88 -11.27
C ASN A 116 0.52 5.86 -11.66
N ILE A 117 1.64 5.76 -10.96
CA ILE A 117 2.84 6.57 -11.18
C ILE A 117 3.99 5.59 -11.42
N PRO A 118 4.61 5.60 -12.62
CA PRO A 118 5.76 4.75 -12.88
C PRO A 118 6.94 5.20 -12.04
N CYS A 119 7.67 4.24 -11.47
CA CYS A 119 8.93 4.57 -10.80
C CYS A 119 9.97 5.06 -11.81
N GLU A 120 10.63 6.19 -11.51
CA GLU A 120 11.69 6.77 -12.34
C GLU A 120 12.83 5.76 -12.59
N LYS A 121 13.24 5.03 -11.53
CA LYS A 121 14.31 4.03 -11.58
C LYS A 121 13.79 2.64 -11.27
N LYS A 122 13.68 1.80 -12.30
CA LYS A 122 13.04 0.47 -12.24
C LYS A 122 13.58 -0.53 -11.22
N LEU A 123 14.73 -0.29 -10.60
CA LEU A 123 15.33 -1.16 -9.58
C LEU A 123 15.44 -0.50 -8.20
N GLN A 124 15.00 0.75 -8.08
CA GLN A 124 15.20 1.61 -6.92
C GLN A 124 13.94 2.45 -6.63
N PRO A 125 12.77 1.83 -6.39
CA PRO A 125 11.58 2.55 -5.94
C PRO A 125 11.86 3.29 -4.63
N SER A 126 11.34 4.50 -4.53
CA SER A 126 11.40 5.32 -3.32
C SER A 126 10.59 4.69 -2.21
N TYR A 127 11.09 4.81 -0.99
CA TYR A 127 10.25 4.76 0.20
C TYR A 127 9.45 6.05 0.32
N TYR A 128 8.22 5.93 0.79
CA TYR A 128 7.34 7.03 1.12
C TYR A 128 6.44 6.58 2.27
N HIS A 129 6.27 7.45 3.25
CA HIS A 129 5.45 7.17 4.43
C HIS A 129 3.99 7.59 4.22
N SER A 130 3.77 8.60 3.38
CA SER A 130 2.45 9.16 3.09
C SER A 130 2.47 9.85 1.73
N PHE A 131 1.32 10.36 1.31
CA PHE A 131 1.11 11.12 0.08
C PHE A 131 0.14 12.28 0.35
N GLY A 132 -0.01 13.20 -0.59
CA GLY A 132 -0.96 14.30 -0.52
C GLY A 132 -2.20 14.06 -1.37
N ILE A 133 -3.33 14.59 -0.92
CA ILE A 133 -4.57 14.66 -1.70
C ILE A 133 -5.15 16.07 -1.59
N THR A 134 -5.81 16.51 -2.65
CA THR A 134 -6.64 17.71 -2.71
C THR A 134 -7.96 17.33 -3.37
N GLU A 135 -8.91 18.27 -3.47
CA GLU A 135 -10.18 18.03 -4.17
C GLU A 135 -10.01 17.49 -5.61
N ASN A 136 -8.91 17.83 -6.29
CA ASN A 136 -8.73 17.53 -7.71
C ASN A 136 -7.45 16.75 -8.05
N TYR A 137 -6.53 16.60 -7.09
CA TYR A 137 -5.22 16.00 -7.35
C TYR A 137 -4.72 15.07 -6.25
N PHE A 138 -4.03 14.02 -6.66
CA PHE A 138 -3.08 13.28 -5.83
C PHE A 138 -1.67 13.85 -6.02
N ILE A 139 -0.93 13.95 -4.93
CA ILE A 139 0.42 14.51 -4.88
C ILE A 139 1.35 13.47 -4.29
N PHE A 140 2.34 13.04 -5.07
CA PHE A 140 3.37 12.10 -4.64
C PHE A 140 4.74 12.75 -4.63
N VAL A 141 5.53 12.45 -3.60
CA VAL A 141 6.92 12.92 -3.47
C VAL A 141 7.85 11.71 -3.51
N GLU A 142 8.51 11.52 -4.65
CA GLU A 142 9.54 10.50 -4.82
C GLU A 142 10.87 11.00 -4.24
N GLN A 143 11.33 10.35 -3.17
CA GLN A 143 12.48 10.76 -2.37
C GLN A 143 13.76 10.00 -2.79
N PRO A 144 14.95 10.50 -2.39
CA PRO A 144 16.23 9.83 -2.60
C PRO A 144 16.50 8.66 -1.64
N TYR A 145 15.56 8.32 -0.75
CA TYR A 145 15.61 7.12 0.08
C TYR A 145 14.87 5.98 -0.62
N VAL A 146 15.61 4.97 -1.11
CA VAL A 146 15.09 3.99 -2.05
C VAL A 146 15.29 2.56 -1.54
N LEU A 147 14.39 1.67 -1.96
CA LEU A 147 14.54 0.23 -1.82
C LEU A 147 15.34 -0.31 -3.01
N ASN A 148 16.52 -0.89 -2.77
CA ASN A 148 17.24 -1.59 -3.82
C ASN A 148 16.65 -2.99 -4.02
N LEU A 149 15.92 -3.20 -5.12
CA LEU A 149 15.19 -4.46 -5.35
C LEU A 149 16.09 -5.69 -5.49
N LYS A 150 17.32 -5.53 -5.98
CA LYS A 150 18.29 -6.64 -6.06
C LYS A 150 18.73 -7.05 -4.66
N ASN A 151 19.09 -6.06 -3.84
CA ASN A 151 19.45 -6.30 -2.45
C ASN A 151 18.27 -6.84 -1.65
N PHE A 152 17.05 -6.38 -1.93
CA PHE A 152 15.84 -6.88 -1.29
C PHE A 152 15.64 -8.37 -1.53
N LEU A 153 15.73 -8.84 -2.78
CA LEU A 153 15.60 -10.26 -3.10
C LEU A 153 16.71 -11.10 -2.45
N LEU A 154 17.96 -10.63 -2.50
CA LEU A 154 19.09 -11.31 -1.86
C LEU A 154 18.94 -11.35 -0.34
N ASN A 155 18.60 -10.23 0.28
CA ASN A 155 18.43 -10.09 1.72
C ASN A 155 17.23 -10.89 2.23
N ALA A 156 16.15 -10.98 1.43
CA ALA A 156 15.05 -11.89 1.70
C ALA A 156 15.56 -13.33 1.75
N PHE A 157 16.33 -13.80 0.76
CA PHE A 157 16.92 -15.15 0.84
C PHE A 157 17.82 -15.34 2.07
N LEU A 158 18.61 -14.33 2.43
CA LEU A 158 19.54 -14.35 3.56
C LEU A 158 18.91 -14.12 4.95
N GLY A 159 17.58 -13.90 5.03
CA GLY A 159 16.92 -13.64 6.32
C GLY A 159 17.22 -12.27 6.93
N LYS A 160 17.65 -11.30 6.14
CA LYS A 160 17.91 -9.93 6.60
C LYS A 160 16.64 -9.08 6.57
N SER A 161 16.64 -8.00 7.33
CA SER A 161 15.50 -7.08 7.44
C SER A 161 15.27 -6.27 6.15
N PHE A 162 14.05 -5.74 5.99
CA PHE A 162 13.70 -4.81 4.92
C PHE A 162 14.66 -3.60 4.89
N LEU A 163 14.97 -3.04 6.06
CA LEU A 163 15.87 -1.90 6.22
C LEU A 163 17.27 -2.14 5.63
N ALA A 164 17.78 -3.38 5.67
CA ALA A 164 19.08 -3.72 5.09
C ALA A 164 19.13 -3.58 3.55
N SER A 165 17.98 -3.37 2.92
CA SER A 165 17.82 -3.19 1.47
C SER A 165 17.56 -1.73 1.09
N MET A 166 17.51 -0.84 2.08
CA MET A 166 17.28 0.59 1.89
C MET A 166 18.59 1.35 1.69
N GLU A 167 18.57 2.33 0.79
CA GLU A 167 19.74 3.12 0.43
C GLU A 167 19.39 4.61 0.31
N TRP A 168 20.28 5.47 0.80
CA TRP A 168 20.22 6.90 0.55
C TRP A 168 21.06 7.28 -0.67
N HIS A 169 20.41 7.89 -1.67
CA HIS A 169 21.06 8.33 -2.91
C HIS A 169 21.28 9.84 -2.89
N SER A 170 22.40 10.28 -2.32
CA SER A 170 22.72 11.71 -2.10
C SER A 170 22.70 12.60 -3.36
N LYS A 171 22.83 12.02 -4.55
CA LYS A 171 22.77 12.74 -5.83
C LYS A 171 21.38 12.73 -6.49
N LYS A 172 20.44 11.88 -6.03
CA LYS A 172 19.06 11.86 -6.54
C LYS A 172 18.33 13.07 -5.96
N LYS A 173 17.64 13.83 -6.83
CA LYS A 173 16.77 14.93 -6.39
C LYS A 173 15.42 14.37 -5.96
N VAL A 174 14.73 15.10 -5.10
CA VAL A 174 13.31 14.85 -4.82
C VAL A 174 12.50 15.20 -6.08
N CYS A 175 11.59 14.32 -6.48
CA CYS A 175 10.68 14.52 -7.61
C CYS A 175 9.24 14.57 -7.11
N GLY A 176 8.50 15.62 -7.48
CA GLY A 176 7.08 15.72 -7.19
C GLY A 176 6.26 15.30 -8.40
N THR A 177 5.27 14.44 -8.20
CA THR A 177 4.31 14.01 -9.23
C THR A 177 2.90 14.41 -8.80
N ILE A 178 2.14 14.99 -9.72
CA ILE A 178 0.75 15.36 -9.53
C ILE A 178 -0.09 14.59 -10.55
N THR A 179 -1.11 13.88 -10.09
CA THR A 179 -2.10 13.22 -10.96
C THR A 179 -3.51 13.69 -10.61
N SER A 180 -4.42 13.74 -11.59
CA SER A 180 -5.83 14.06 -11.34
C SER A 180 -6.56 12.89 -10.68
N LEU A 181 -7.62 13.21 -9.93
CA LEU A 181 -8.56 12.22 -9.37
C LEU A 181 -9.30 11.41 -10.45
#